data_AF-A0A934SFQ2-F1
#
_entry.id   AF-A0A934SFQ2-F1
#
_cell.length_a   1.000
_cell.length_b   1.000
_cell.length_c   1.000
_cell.angle_alpha   90.00
_cell.angle_beta   90.00
_cell.angle_gamma   90.00
#
_symmetry.space_group_name_H-M   'P 1'
#
loop_
_entity.id
_entity.type
_entity.pdbx_description
1 polymer ?
#
loop_
_entity_poly.entity_id
_entity_poly.type
_entity_poly.pdbx_seq_one_letter_code
_entity_poly.pdbx_strand_id
1 'polypeptide(L)'
;MADASPRVFNVLFLCTGNSARSIIAESVLRKEGGERFRAFSAGSQPKAEIHPRTLKILQSYHYSTEGLRSKSWDEFSGADAPMMDFVFTVCDNAAGETCPYWPGKPMTAHWGVADPAAETGSDLQRDMAFIDTLRYMKARIRAFAALPISTLDRASLASKLHEIGQTEGTTGAADSLDVIIYHNPECGTSRNTLAMIRNAGIEPHVIEYLKTPPSRAMLERLIARMGIGPRNLLRENGTPYGDLGLDNPNLTDAALIEAMMAHPILINRPIVISPRGVRLCRPSEQVLDLLPPQRAAFRKEDGEQVVDAQGNRTHTA
;
A
#
# COMPACT_ATOMS: atom_id res chain seq x y z
N MET A 1 20.33 38.49 7.80
CA MET A 1 20.64 37.45 6.80
C MET A 1 19.32 36.90 6.31
N ALA A 2 19.19 36.72 4.99
CA ALA A 2 17.92 36.56 4.30
C ALA A 2 17.04 35.43 4.86
N ASP A 3 15.77 35.78 5.07
CA ASP A 3 14.65 34.86 5.27
C ASP A 3 14.42 34.08 3.98
N ALA A 4 15.16 32.97 3.81
CA ALA A 4 15.00 32.08 2.68
C ALA A 4 13.92 31.05 3.02
N SER A 5 12.67 31.39 2.71
CA SER A 5 11.57 30.43 2.75
C SER A 5 11.98 29.17 1.96
N PRO A 6 11.73 27.95 2.47
CA PRO A 6 12.15 26.73 1.82
C PRO A 6 11.58 26.65 0.40
N ARG A 7 12.44 26.44 -0.60
CA ARG A 7 12.04 26.30 -2.01
C ARG A 7 11.07 25.13 -2.17
N VAL A 8 9.89 25.40 -2.72
CA VAL A 8 8.91 24.37 -3.10
C VAL A 8 9.25 23.87 -4.50
N PHE A 9 9.35 22.55 -4.67
CA PHE A 9 9.66 21.92 -5.96
C PHE A 9 8.39 21.48 -6.68
N ASN A 10 8.25 21.83 -7.95
CA ASN A 10 7.15 21.39 -8.80
C ASN A 10 7.49 20.04 -9.45
N VAL A 11 6.58 19.07 -9.30
CA VAL A 11 6.75 17.70 -9.79
C VAL A 11 5.57 17.31 -10.68
N LEU A 12 5.85 16.88 -11.90
CA LEU A 12 4.84 16.42 -12.86
C LEU A 12 4.95 14.92 -13.11
N PHE A 13 3.85 14.19 -12.87
CA PHE A 13 3.73 12.78 -13.23
C PHE A 13 2.99 12.61 -14.56
N LEU A 14 3.61 11.90 -15.50
CA LEU A 14 3.07 11.69 -16.84
C LEU A 14 2.70 10.22 -17.06
N CYS A 15 1.48 10.00 -17.55
CA CYS A 15 1.11 8.72 -18.13
C CYS A 15 0.28 8.94 -19.40
N THR A 16 -0.06 7.89 -20.16
CA THR A 16 -0.83 8.05 -21.39
C THR A 16 -2.22 8.67 -21.11
N GLY A 17 -3.00 8.06 -20.21
CA GLY A 17 -4.41 8.42 -20.03
C GLY A 17 -4.74 9.46 -18.96
N ASN A 18 -3.78 9.90 -18.15
CA ASN A 18 -4.01 10.70 -16.93
C ASN A 18 -5.28 10.34 -16.13
N SER A 19 -5.47 9.05 -15.90
CA SER A 19 -6.72 8.53 -15.34
C SER A 19 -6.48 7.59 -14.15
N ALA A 20 -5.29 6.98 -14.06
CA ALA A 20 -4.93 6.05 -12.99
C ALA A 20 -3.57 6.37 -12.36
N ARG A 21 -2.48 5.84 -12.93
CA ARG A 21 -1.12 5.88 -12.36
C ARG A 21 -0.64 7.28 -11.96
N SER A 22 -0.71 8.24 -12.88
CA SER A 22 -0.22 9.61 -12.61
C SER A 22 -1.12 10.38 -11.63
N ILE A 23 -2.44 10.12 -11.62
CA ILE A 23 -3.37 10.68 -10.63
C ILE A 23 -3.07 10.13 -9.22
N ILE A 24 -2.79 8.83 -9.12
CA ILE A 24 -2.37 8.19 -7.87
C ILE A 24 -1.08 8.82 -7.37
N ALA A 25 -0.08 8.96 -8.25
CA ALA A 25 1.21 9.55 -7.90
C ALA A 25 1.08 11.01 -7.42
N GLU A 26 0.28 11.83 -8.09
CA GLU A 26 0.00 13.21 -7.69
C GLU A 26 -0.60 13.26 -6.28
N SER A 27 -1.66 12.48 -6.02
CA SER A 27 -2.35 12.48 -4.72
C SER A 27 -1.44 11.97 -3.59
N VAL A 28 -0.63 10.95 -3.86
CA VAL A 28 0.36 10.43 -2.91
C VAL A 28 1.41 11.49 -2.58
N LEU A 29 1.99 12.17 -3.58
CA LEU A 29 3.00 13.19 -3.31
C LEU A 29 2.43 14.41 -2.58
N ARG A 30 1.18 14.81 -2.86
CA ARG A 30 0.52 15.88 -2.09
C ARG A 30 0.45 15.57 -0.59
N LYS A 31 0.28 14.30 -0.21
CA LYS A 31 0.20 13.88 1.20
C LYS A 31 1.58 13.61 1.80
N GLU A 32 2.41 12.84 1.10
CA GLU A 32 3.68 12.33 1.63
C GLU A 32 4.85 13.31 1.42
N GLY A 33 4.73 14.24 0.47
CA GLY A 33 5.76 15.23 0.16
C GLY A 33 5.77 16.46 1.08
N GLY A 34 4.73 16.63 1.91
CA GLY A 34 4.55 17.80 2.76
C GLY A 34 4.57 19.11 1.97
N GLU A 35 5.00 20.20 2.61
CA GLU A 35 5.04 21.55 1.99
C GLU A 35 6.20 21.72 1.00
N ARG A 36 7.11 20.74 0.89
CA ARG A 36 8.30 20.83 0.04
C ARG A 36 7.99 20.63 -1.44
N PHE A 37 6.85 20.01 -1.76
CA PHE A 37 6.51 19.65 -3.13
C PHE A 37 5.14 20.13 -3.53
N ARG A 38 5.04 20.58 -4.78
CA ARG A 38 3.77 20.80 -5.46
C ARG A 38 3.65 19.75 -6.57
N ALA A 39 2.68 18.85 -6.40
CA ALA A 39 2.49 17.74 -7.32
C ALA A 39 1.43 18.05 -8.38
N PHE A 40 1.71 17.62 -9.60
CA PHE A 40 0.84 17.70 -10.76
C PHE A 40 0.83 16.35 -11.48
N SER A 41 -0.23 16.10 -12.25
CA SER A 41 -0.26 15.01 -13.21
C SER A 41 -0.89 15.44 -14.52
N ALA A 42 -0.48 14.78 -15.60
CA ALA A 42 -1.03 14.97 -16.93
C ALA A 42 -0.84 13.71 -17.79
N GLY A 43 -1.32 13.77 -19.02
CA GLY A 43 -1.10 12.70 -19.98
C GLY A 43 -1.11 13.13 -21.42
N SER A 44 -0.56 12.26 -22.28
CA SER A 44 -0.44 12.49 -23.72
C SER A 44 -1.75 12.29 -24.47
N GLN A 45 -2.60 11.39 -23.96
CA GLN A 45 -3.94 11.12 -24.48
C GLN A 45 -4.91 11.01 -23.29
N PRO A 46 -5.18 12.13 -22.59
CA PRO A 46 -5.98 12.11 -21.37
C PRO A 46 -7.36 11.52 -21.63
N LYS A 47 -7.85 10.72 -20.69
CA LYS A 47 -9.23 10.25 -20.70
C LYS A 47 -10.16 11.40 -20.31
N ALA A 48 -11.44 11.28 -20.63
CA ALA A 48 -12.44 12.27 -20.23
C ALA A 48 -12.54 12.39 -18.70
N GLU A 49 -12.43 11.26 -18.00
CA GLU A 49 -12.58 11.19 -16.54
C GLU A 49 -11.48 10.34 -15.88
N ILE A 50 -11.28 10.60 -14.59
CA ILE A 50 -10.43 9.76 -13.73
C ILE A 50 -11.11 8.40 -13.58
N HIS A 51 -10.31 7.33 -13.65
CA HIS A 51 -10.82 5.98 -13.53
C HIS A 51 -11.52 5.81 -12.17
N PRO A 52 -12.76 5.30 -12.10
CA PRO A 52 -13.51 5.24 -10.84
C PRO A 52 -12.80 4.49 -9.72
N ARG A 53 -12.06 3.41 -10.05
CA ARG A 53 -11.26 2.67 -9.06
C ARG A 53 -10.12 3.49 -8.47
N THR A 54 -9.55 4.44 -9.23
CA THR A 54 -8.53 5.36 -8.69
C THR A 54 -9.12 6.25 -7.60
N LEU A 55 -10.30 6.83 -7.82
CA LEU A 55 -10.97 7.63 -6.79
C LEU A 55 -11.32 6.77 -5.56
N LYS A 56 -11.88 5.59 -5.80
CA LYS A 56 -12.23 4.61 -4.75
C LYS A 56 -11.01 4.27 -3.88
N ILE A 57 -9.87 3.90 -4.47
CA ILE A 57 -8.69 3.53 -3.68
C ILE A 57 -8.08 4.74 -2.97
N LEU A 58 -8.01 5.93 -3.59
CA LEU A 58 -7.48 7.11 -2.92
C LEU A 58 -8.30 7.46 -1.69
N GLN A 59 -9.63 7.46 -1.80
CA GLN A 59 -10.52 7.68 -0.67
C GLN A 59 -10.36 6.60 0.42
N SER A 60 -10.30 5.33 0.04
CA SER A 60 -10.16 4.21 0.98
C SER A 60 -8.85 4.26 1.79
N TYR A 61 -7.78 4.81 1.20
CA TYR A 61 -6.48 4.98 1.84
C TYR A 61 -6.26 6.40 2.38
N HIS A 62 -7.33 7.19 2.51
CA HIS A 62 -7.33 8.55 3.05
C HIS A 62 -6.37 9.51 2.32
N TYR A 63 -6.28 9.39 1.00
CA TYR A 63 -5.65 10.37 0.12
C TYR A 63 -6.71 11.31 -0.46
N SER A 64 -6.42 12.62 -0.48
CA SER A 64 -7.37 13.60 -1.00
C SER A 64 -7.58 13.43 -2.50
N THR A 65 -8.84 13.52 -2.93
CA THR A 65 -9.24 13.53 -4.34
C THR A 65 -9.60 14.94 -4.83
N GLU A 66 -9.49 15.94 -3.95
CA GLU A 66 -9.86 17.31 -4.24
C GLU A 66 -9.00 17.92 -5.34
N GLY A 67 -9.65 18.53 -6.34
CA GLY A 67 -8.99 19.18 -7.47
C GLY A 67 -8.25 18.22 -8.42
N LEU A 68 -8.36 16.91 -8.24
CA LEU A 68 -7.85 15.94 -9.22
C LEU A 68 -8.77 15.94 -10.44
N ARG A 69 -8.17 16.00 -11.63
CA ARG A 69 -8.87 15.83 -12.92
C ARG A 69 -7.94 15.25 -13.95
N SER A 70 -8.50 14.58 -14.95
CA SER A 70 -7.75 14.17 -16.14
C SER A 70 -7.47 15.38 -17.02
N LYS A 71 -6.25 15.51 -17.56
CA LYS A 71 -5.81 16.67 -18.33
C LYS A 71 -4.63 16.37 -19.27
N SER A 72 -4.56 17.14 -20.35
CA SER A 72 -3.44 17.05 -21.30
C SER A 72 -2.18 17.63 -20.67
N TRP A 73 -1.04 17.07 -21.04
CA TRP A 73 0.26 17.63 -20.71
C TRP A 73 0.55 18.98 -21.35
N ASP A 74 -0.25 19.39 -22.34
CA ASP A 74 -0.07 20.65 -23.08
C ASP A 74 -0.28 21.85 -22.15
N GLU A 75 -1.12 21.69 -21.12
CA GLU A 75 -1.34 22.66 -20.04
C GLU A 75 -0.04 23.03 -19.32
N PHE A 76 0.99 22.18 -19.38
CA PHE A 76 2.27 22.36 -18.72
C PHE A 76 3.41 22.79 -19.67
N SER A 77 3.11 22.98 -20.95
CA SER A 77 4.10 23.43 -21.96
C SER A 77 3.93 24.89 -22.38
N GLY A 78 2.85 25.56 -21.97
CA GLY A 78 2.57 26.96 -22.30
C GLY A 78 3.48 27.96 -21.57
N ALA A 79 3.46 29.22 -22.01
CA ALA A 79 4.29 30.29 -21.41
C ALA A 79 3.95 30.57 -19.94
N ASP A 80 2.69 30.41 -19.55
CA ASP A 80 2.19 30.62 -18.18
C ASP A 80 2.19 29.34 -17.34
N ALA A 81 2.68 28.23 -17.90
CA ALA A 81 2.73 26.97 -17.19
C ALA A 81 3.70 27.04 -16.00
N PRO A 82 3.39 26.38 -14.87
CA PRO A 82 4.35 26.29 -13.78
C PRO A 82 5.63 25.61 -14.29
N MET A 83 6.80 26.18 -13.94
CA MET A 83 8.07 25.55 -14.28
C MET A 83 8.26 24.28 -13.46
N MET A 84 8.49 23.16 -14.14
CA MET A 84 8.74 21.89 -13.46
C MET A 84 10.20 21.77 -13.05
N ASP A 85 10.44 21.29 -11.82
CA ASP A 85 11.76 20.87 -11.37
C ASP A 85 12.00 19.40 -11.71
N PHE A 86 10.94 18.58 -11.61
CA PHE A 86 10.97 17.14 -11.88
C PHE A 86 9.81 16.71 -12.77
N VAL A 87 10.10 15.81 -13.72
CA VAL A 87 9.10 15.15 -14.56
C VAL A 87 9.32 13.64 -14.53
N PHE A 88 8.32 12.89 -14.09
CA PHE A 88 8.39 11.43 -13.97
C PHE A 88 7.39 10.77 -14.92
N THR A 89 7.88 9.91 -15.82
CA THR A 89 7.01 9.08 -16.67
C THR A 89 6.69 7.78 -15.94
N VAL A 90 5.41 7.42 -15.83
CA VAL A 90 4.97 6.23 -15.08
C VAL A 90 4.38 5.12 -15.97
N CYS A 91 4.39 5.30 -17.29
CA CYS A 91 4.07 4.27 -18.26
C CYS A 91 5.15 4.17 -19.35
N ASP A 92 5.35 2.96 -19.87
CA ASP A 92 6.39 2.67 -20.86
C ASP A 92 6.13 3.43 -22.18
N ASN A 93 4.86 3.60 -22.56
CA ASN A 93 4.48 4.41 -23.74
C ASN A 93 4.87 5.89 -23.58
N ALA A 94 4.68 6.50 -22.41
CA ALA A 94 5.06 7.91 -22.22
C ALA A 94 6.59 8.11 -22.17
N ALA A 95 7.36 7.05 -21.89
CA ALA A 95 8.82 7.09 -21.98
C ALA A 95 9.33 7.00 -23.42
N GLY A 96 8.58 6.35 -24.32
CA GLY A 96 8.92 6.18 -25.73
C GLY A 96 8.34 7.24 -26.69
N GLU A 97 7.34 8.01 -26.24
CA GLU A 97 6.80 9.15 -26.98
C GLU A 97 7.77 10.34 -26.95
N THR A 98 7.81 11.14 -28.03
CA THR A 98 8.56 12.39 -28.06
C THR A 98 7.92 13.37 -27.08
N CYS A 99 8.40 13.37 -25.84
CA CYS A 99 7.94 14.30 -24.81
C CYS A 99 8.07 15.75 -25.31
N PRO A 100 7.07 16.61 -25.02
CA PRO A 100 7.17 18.02 -25.37
C PRO A 100 8.36 18.67 -24.67
N TYR A 101 8.85 19.78 -25.23
CA TYR A 101 9.89 20.57 -24.60
C TYR A 101 9.37 21.15 -23.28
N TRP A 102 10.05 20.82 -22.18
CA TRP A 102 9.75 21.36 -20.86
C TRP A 102 10.58 22.62 -20.59
N PRO A 103 9.95 23.78 -20.31
CA PRO A 103 10.67 24.96 -19.85
C PRO A 103 11.51 24.64 -18.61
N GLY A 104 12.72 25.20 -18.52
CA GLY A 104 13.60 25.04 -17.35
C GLY A 104 14.42 23.75 -17.29
N LYS A 105 14.27 22.83 -18.26
CA LYS A 105 15.03 21.56 -18.35
C LYS A 105 14.95 20.72 -17.05
N PRO A 106 13.73 20.33 -16.63
CA PRO A 106 13.51 19.53 -15.42
C PRO A 106 14.36 18.26 -15.42
N MET A 107 14.63 17.76 -14.23
CA MET A 107 15.19 16.42 -14.07
C MET A 107 14.13 15.39 -14.40
N THR A 108 14.50 14.37 -15.16
CA THR A 108 13.58 13.34 -15.64
C THR A 108 13.98 11.97 -15.16
N ALA A 109 13.00 11.11 -14.86
CA ALA A 109 13.21 9.69 -14.64
C ALA A 109 11.96 8.90 -15.03
N HIS A 110 12.16 7.61 -15.30
CA HIS A 110 11.10 6.68 -15.66
C HIS A 110 10.80 5.74 -14.50
N TRP A 111 9.56 5.78 -14.00
CA TRP A 111 9.05 4.98 -12.89
C TRP A 111 7.91 4.10 -13.39
N GLY A 112 8.19 3.26 -14.39
CA GLY A 112 7.22 2.39 -15.04
C GLY A 112 6.42 1.55 -14.04
N VAL A 113 5.10 1.51 -14.27
CA VAL A 113 4.15 0.62 -13.61
C VAL A 113 3.15 0.15 -14.66
N ALA A 114 2.83 -1.15 -14.64
CA ALA A 114 1.77 -1.74 -15.47
C ALA A 114 0.46 -0.95 -15.33
N ASP A 115 -0.30 -0.81 -16.41
CA ASP A 115 -1.56 -0.07 -16.35
C ASP A 115 -2.62 -0.84 -15.56
N PRO A 116 -3.05 -0.38 -14.38
CA PRO A 116 -4.08 -1.08 -13.63
C PRO A 116 -5.44 -1.06 -14.34
N ALA A 117 -5.67 -0.13 -15.28
CA ALA A 117 -6.88 -0.07 -16.08
C ALA A 117 -6.91 -1.09 -17.23
N ALA A 118 -5.75 -1.69 -17.57
CA ALA A 118 -5.66 -2.73 -18.61
C ALA A 118 -5.96 -4.14 -18.05
N GLU A 119 -6.10 -4.28 -16.73
CA GLU A 119 -6.44 -5.55 -16.09
C GLU A 119 -7.87 -5.98 -16.49
N THR A 120 -8.01 -7.14 -17.14
CA THR A 120 -9.29 -7.68 -17.63
C THR A 120 -9.86 -8.77 -16.73
N GLY A 121 -9.19 -9.10 -15.64
CA GLY A 121 -9.66 -10.11 -14.68
C GLY A 121 -10.90 -9.70 -13.89
N SER A 122 -11.18 -10.49 -12.86
CA SER A 122 -12.25 -10.25 -11.88
C SER A 122 -12.19 -8.84 -11.29
N ASP A 123 -13.31 -8.34 -10.75
CA ASP A 123 -13.33 -7.04 -10.06
C ASP A 123 -12.25 -6.92 -8.98
N LEU A 124 -11.89 -8.03 -8.31
CA LEU A 124 -10.78 -8.07 -7.35
C LEU A 124 -9.42 -7.93 -8.04
N GLN A 125 -9.16 -8.69 -9.11
CA GLN A 125 -7.88 -8.57 -9.83
C GLN A 125 -7.68 -7.13 -10.30
N ARG A 126 -8.74 -6.51 -10.80
CA ARG A 126 -8.77 -5.08 -11.13
C ARG A 126 -8.47 -4.22 -9.90
N ASP A 127 -9.20 -4.35 -8.79
CA ASP A 127 -8.92 -3.57 -7.56
C ASP A 127 -7.48 -3.76 -7.05
N MET A 128 -6.96 -4.99 -7.09
CA MET A 128 -5.59 -5.30 -6.69
C MET A 128 -4.54 -4.63 -7.57
N ALA A 129 -4.76 -4.54 -8.88
CA ALA A 129 -3.86 -3.82 -9.78
C ALA A 129 -3.77 -2.32 -9.39
N PHE A 130 -4.89 -1.70 -9.01
CA PHE A 130 -4.89 -0.31 -8.50
C PHE A 130 -4.18 -0.20 -7.13
N ILE A 131 -4.39 -1.16 -6.21
CA ILE A 131 -3.71 -1.19 -4.91
C ILE A 131 -2.20 -1.37 -5.07
N ASP A 132 -1.76 -2.26 -5.95
CA ASP A 132 -0.35 -2.49 -6.24
C ASP A 132 0.28 -1.23 -6.87
N THR A 133 -0.45 -0.56 -7.76
CA THR A 133 -0.03 0.74 -8.31
C THR A 133 0.17 1.78 -7.19
N LEU A 134 -0.79 1.91 -6.27
CA LEU A 134 -0.68 2.81 -5.12
C LEU A 134 0.54 2.47 -4.27
N ARG A 135 0.75 1.18 -3.96
CA ARG A 135 1.90 0.70 -3.19
C ARG A 135 3.23 1.07 -3.85
N TYR A 136 3.38 0.81 -5.15
CA TYR A 136 4.60 1.13 -5.88
C TYR A 136 4.87 2.63 -5.95
N MET A 137 3.84 3.44 -6.24
CA MET A 137 3.98 4.90 -6.28
C MET A 137 4.33 5.45 -4.90
N LYS A 138 3.69 4.98 -3.83
CA LYS A 138 3.96 5.38 -2.45
C LYS A 138 5.41 5.09 -2.04
N ALA A 139 5.92 3.90 -2.32
CA ALA A 139 7.32 3.55 -2.02
C ALA A 139 8.31 4.49 -2.73
N ARG A 140 8.14 4.67 -4.05
CA ARG A 140 9.02 5.53 -4.87
C ARG A 140 8.95 7.00 -4.45
N ILE A 141 7.75 7.51 -4.19
CA ILE A 141 7.53 8.90 -3.76
C ILE A 141 8.14 9.15 -2.38
N ARG A 142 8.02 8.21 -1.44
CA ARG A 142 8.68 8.34 -0.13
C ARG A 142 10.19 8.37 -0.25
N ALA A 143 10.77 7.48 -1.06
CA ALA A 143 12.21 7.48 -1.31
C ALA A 143 12.67 8.80 -1.94
N PHE A 144 11.93 9.32 -2.92
CA PHE A 144 12.18 10.63 -3.54
C PHE A 144 12.04 11.78 -2.54
N ALA A 145 10.99 11.78 -1.72
CA ALA A 145 10.77 12.79 -0.70
C ALA A 145 11.82 12.77 0.42
N ALA A 146 12.51 11.64 0.63
CA ALA A 146 13.61 11.55 1.57
C ALA A 146 14.95 12.08 1.01
N LEU A 147 15.08 12.32 -0.31
CA LEU A 147 16.34 12.76 -0.90
C LEU A 147 16.75 14.17 -0.42
N PRO A 148 18.04 14.40 -0.13
CA PRO A 148 18.56 15.72 0.19
C PRO A 148 18.83 16.52 -1.10
N ILE A 149 17.75 16.91 -1.77
CA ILE A 149 17.78 17.54 -3.12
C ILE A 149 18.69 18.77 -3.19
N SER A 150 18.76 19.57 -2.13
CA SER A 150 19.55 20.81 -2.09
C SER A 150 21.06 20.58 -1.97
N THR A 151 21.50 19.38 -1.58
CA THR A 151 22.93 19.08 -1.36
C THR A 151 23.52 18.18 -2.44
N LEU A 152 22.68 17.44 -3.17
CA LEU A 152 23.12 16.57 -4.26
C LEU A 152 23.44 17.39 -5.51
N ASP A 153 24.55 17.06 -6.18
CA ASP A 153 24.80 17.55 -7.52
C ASP A 153 23.83 16.91 -8.53
N ARG A 154 23.70 17.53 -9.71
CA ARG A 154 22.73 17.13 -10.72
C ARG A 154 22.93 15.69 -11.22
N ALA A 155 24.17 15.21 -11.32
CA ALA A 155 24.45 13.86 -11.81
C ALA A 155 24.08 12.82 -10.74
N SER A 156 24.47 13.05 -9.48
CA SER A 156 24.10 12.18 -8.35
C SER A 156 22.59 12.12 -8.14
N LEU A 157 21.91 13.26 -8.23
CA LEU A 157 20.45 13.32 -8.14
C LEU A 157 19.80 12.56 -9.30
N ALA A 158 20.29 12.69 -10.53
CA ALA A 158 19.76 11.95 -11.68
C ALA A 158 19.91 10.42 -11.49
N SER A 159 21.07 9.96 -11.00
CA SER A 159 21.30 8.54 -10.67
C SER A 159 20.30 8.04 -9.64
N LYS A 160 20.12 8.77 -8.54
CA LYS A 160 19.16 8.42 -7.47
C LYS A 160 17.73 8.34 -7.97
N LEU A 161 17.30 9.29 -8.80
CA LEU A 161 15.95 9.27 -9.39
C LEU A 161 15.73 8.08 -10.32
N HIS A 162 16.77 7.69 -11.07
CA HIS A 162 16.74 6.50 -11.91
C HIS A 162 16.69 5.20 -11.07
N GLU A 163 17.52 5.09 -10.04
CA GLU A 163 17.55 3.95 -9.09
C GLU A 163 16.17 3.73 -8.43
N ILE A 164 15.49 4.80 -8.01
CA ILE A 164 14.13 4.76 -7.46
C ILE A 164 13.14 4.17 -8.49
N GLY A 165 13.31 4.49 -9.77
CA GLY A 165 12.48 3.94 -10.85
C GLY A 165 12.69 2.45 -11.09
N GLN A 166 13.92 1.98 -10.95
CA GLN A 166 14.33 0.59 -11.17
C GLN A 166 14.05 -0.34 -9.98
N THR A 167 13.62 0.20 -8.84
CA THR A 167 13.34 -0.65 -7.69
C THR A 167 12.04 -1.44 -7.95
N GLU A 168 12.17 -2.73 -8.30
CA GLU A 168 11.04 -3.66 -8.40
C GLU A 168 10.36 -3.79 -7.05
N GLY A 169 9.09 -3.40 -6.96
CA GLY A 169 8.18 -3.68 -5.85
C GLY A 169 8.77 -3.65 -4.44
N THR A 170 9.74 -2.75 -4.20
CA THR A 170 10.71 -2.71 -3.09
C THR A 170 10.58 -3.82 -2.05
N THR A 171 11.07 -5.01 -2.40
CA THR A 171 11.76 -5.86 -1.43
C THR A 171 13.24 -5.52 -1.49
N GLY A 172 13.72 -4.76 -0.49
CA GLY A 172 15.13 -4.38 -0.37
C GLY A 172 15.44 -3.38 0.74
N ALA A 173 15.26 -3.83 1.99
CA ALA A 173 15.85 -3.36 3.27
C ALA A 173 15.78 -1.85 3.68
N ALA A 174 14.98 -1.62 4.74
CA ALA A 174 14.84 -0.40 5.58
C ALA A 174 14.28 0.83 4.83
N ASP A 175 12.97 1.12 4.81
CA ASP A 175 12.25 1.63 5.98
C ASP A 175 10.71 1.75 5.79
N SER A 176 10.07 0.90 4.97
CA SER A 176 8.60 0.80 4.97
C SER A 176 8.10 -0.63 4.90
N LEU A 177 8.16 -1.33 6.04
CA LEU A 177 7.40 -2.56 6.25
C LEU A 177 5.91 -2.20 6.36
N ASP A 178 5.22 -2.08 5.22
CA ASP A 178 3.77 -1.93 5.19
C ASP A 178 3.14 -3.26 5.64
N VAL A 179 2.78 -3.32 6.93
CA VAL A 179 2.08 -4.44 7.57
C VAL A 179 0.60 -4.09 7.70
N ILE A 180 -0.29 -4.99 7.32
CA ILE A 180 -1.74 -4.84 7.51
C ILE A 180 -2.21 -5.89 8.52
N ILE A 181 -3.08 -5.48 9.44
CA ILE A 181 -3.71 -6.39 10.40
C ILE A 181 -5.23 -6.25 10.33
N TYR A 182 -5.92 -7.36 10.08
CA TYR A 182 -7.36 -7.49 10.32
C TYR A 182 -7.56 -7.74 11.82
N HIS A 183 -7.88 -6.65 12.53
CA HIS A 183 -7.85 -6.55 13.97
C HIS A 183 -9.24 -6.62 14.58
N ASN A 184 -9.33 -7.16 15.80
CA ASN A 184 -10.48 -7.00 16.67
C ASN A 184 -9.98 -6.55 18.06
N PRO A 185 -10.30 -5.31 18.50
CA PRO A 185 -9.80 -4.77 19.76
C PRO A 185 -10.26 -5.55 21.00
N GLU A 186 -11.39 -6.26 20.91
CA GLU A 186 -11.95 -7.06 22.00
C GLU A 186 -11.28 -8.44 22.15
N CYS A 187 -10.27 -8.77 21.31
CA CYS A 187 -9.63 -10.07 21.32
C CYS A 187 -8.16 -10.00 21.79
N GLY A 188 -7.84 -10.62 22.92
CA GLY A 188 -6.48 -10.66 23.48
C GLY A 188 -5.41 -11.17 22.51
N THR A 189 -5.66 -12.25 21.76
CA THR A 189 -4.75 -12.73 20.71
C THR A 189 -4.48 -11.64 19.65
N SER A 190 -5.50 -10.85 19.31
CA SER A 190 -5.40 -9.78 18.32
C SER A 190 -4.61 -8.59 18.86
N ARG A 191 -4.83 -8.20 20.13
CA ARG A 191 -4.06 -7.15 20.81
C ARG A 191 -2.59 -7.53 21.00
N ASN A 192 -2.30 -8.76 21.45
CA ASN A 192 -0.92 -9.27 21.55
C ASN A 192 -0.20 -9.26 20.19
N THR A 193 -0.89 -9.65 19.12
CA THR A 193 -0.34 -9.60 17.76
C THR A 193 -0.02 -8.17 17.33
N LEU A 194 -0.96 -7.24 17.51
CA LEU A 194 -0.75 -5.82 17.20
C LEU A 194 0.43 -5.23 17.98
N ALA A 195 0.54 -5.58 19.26
CA ALA A 195 1.63 -5.13 20.12
C ALA A 195 3.00 -5.68 19.66
N MET A 196 3.09 -6.94 19.23
CA MET A 196 4.32 -7.48 18.65
C MET A 196 4.72 -6.83 17.31
N ILE A 197 3.75 -6.44 16.48
CA ILE A 197 4.03 -5.66 15.26
C ILE A 197 4.65 -4.31 15.62
N ARG A 198 4.07 -3.60 16.60
CA ARG A 198 4.59 -2.32 17.10
C ARG A 198 5.95 -2.46 17.77
N ASN A 199 6.18 -3.54 18.51
CA ASN A 199 7.47 -3.84 19.15
C ASN A 199 8.58 -4.19 18.14
N ALA A 200 8.23 -4.62 16.93
CA ALA A 200 9.14 -4.70 15.78
C ALA A 200 9.48 -3.30 15.18
N GLY A 201 8.85 -2.23 15.67
CA GLY A 201 9.06 -0.88 15.18
C GLY A 201 8.18 -0.46 14.01
N ILE A 202 7.09 -1.19 13.77
CA ILE A 202 6.21 -0.98 12.64
C ILE A 202 4.87 -0.49 13.16
N GLU A 203 4.36 0.63 12.64
CA GLU A 203 2.95 0.98 12.82
C GLU A 203 2.15 0.38 11.67
N PRO A 204 1.34 -0.67 11.91
CA PRO A 204 0.60 -1.33 10.84
C PRO A 204 -0.62 -0.53 10.42
N HIS A 205 -1.12 -0.81 9.23
CA HIS A 205 -2.47 -0.46 8.85
C HIS A 205 -3.47 -1.39 9.56
N VAL A 206 -4.26 -0.83 10.46
CA VAL A 206 -5.23 -1.56 11.28
C VAL A 206 -6.60 -1.50 10.61
N ILE A 207 -7.14 -2.66 10.23
CA ILE A 207 -8.49 -2.80 9.70
C ILE A 207 -9.35 -3.49 10.74
N GLU A 208 -10.34 -2.79 11.29
CA GLU A 208 -11.38 -3.39 12.13
C GLU A 208 -12.35 -4.21 11.25
N TYR A 209 -12.05 -5.48 11.03
CA TYR A 209 -12.72 -6.31 10.02
C TYR A 209 -14.22 -6.52 10.25
N LEU A 210 -14.70 -6.32 11.48
CA LEU A 210 -16.15 -6.37 11.78
C LEU A 210 -16.89 -5.15 11.24
N LYS A 211 -16.21 -4.00 11.13
CA LYS A 211 -16.76 -2.78 10.52
C LYS A 211 -16.50 -2.75 9.02
N THR A 212 -15.30 -3.19 8.62
CA THR A 212 -14.83 -3.15 7.23
C THR A 212 -14.30 -4.52 6.84
N PRO A 213 -15.18 -5.52 6.61
CA PRO A 213 -14.77 -6.87 6.27
C PRO A 213 -14.04 -6.92 4.93
N PRO A 214 -13.12 -7.88 4.73
CA PRO A 214 -12.55 -8.13 3.41
C PRO A 214 -13.67 -8.51 2.43
N SER A 215 -13.51 -8.14 1.16
CA SER A 215 -14.39 -8.67 0.11
C SER A 215 -14.20 -10.19 -0.04
N ARG A 216 -15.18 -10.90 -0.61
CA ARG A 216 -15.13 -12.36 -0.85
C ARG A 216 -13.82 -12.81 -1.47
N ALA A 217 -13.43 -12.12 -2.53
CA ALA A 217 -12.25 -12.46 -3.29
C ALA A 217 -10.96 -12.09 -2.53
N MET A 218 -10.96 -11.03 -1.70
CA MET A 218 -9.84 -10.76 -0.79
C MET A 218 -9.73 -11.86 0.27
N LEU A 219 -10.85 -12.31 0.85
CA LEU A 219 -10.89 -13.40 1.81
C LEU A 219 -10.34 -14.71 1.22
N GLU A 220 -10.77 -15.08 0.01
CA GLU A 220 -10.24 -16.22 -0.76
C GLU A 220 -8.71 -16.11 -0.96
N ARG A 221 -8.21 -14.92 -1.34
CA ARG A 221 -6.77 -14.70 -1.52
C ARG A 221 -6.01 -14.78 -0.19
N LEU A 222 -6.57 -14.28 0.90
CA LEU A 222 -5.96 -14.40 2.22
C LEU A 222 -5.87 -15.86 2.64
N ILE A 223 -6.94 -16.64 2.47
CA ILE A 223 -6.99 -18.08 2.73
C ILE A 223 -5.90 -18.80 1.94
N ALA A 224 -5.82 -18.56 0.62
CA ALA A 224 -4.80 -19.14 -0.24
C ALA A 224 -3.37 -18.75 0.19
N ARG A 225 -3.11 -17.47 0.48
CA ARG A 225 -1.78 -16.99 0.90
C ARG A 225 -1.37 -17.45 2.29
N MET A 226 -2.34 -17.75 3.16
CA MET A 226 -2.08 -18.37 4.46
C MET A 226 -1.71 -19.86 4.33
N GLY A 227 -2.07 -20.49 3.21
CA GLY A 227 -1.88 -21.93 2.97
C GLY A 227 -2.84 -22.79 3.80
N ILE A 228 -4.04 -22.27 4.12
CA ILE A 228 -5.07 -22.98 4.87
C ILE A 228 -6.35 -23.11 4.03
N GLY A 229 -7.24 -24.03 4.38
CA GLY A 229 -8.59 -24.08 3.81
C GLY A 229 -9.57 -23.13 4.53
N PRO A 230 -10.69 -22.72 3.91
CA PRO A 230 -11.69 -21.85 4.53
C PRO A 230 -12.22 -22.36 5.88
N ARG A 231 -12.37 -23.68 6.03
CA ARG A 231 -12.78 -24.30 7.29
C ARG A 231 -11.85 -23.97 8.45
N ASN A 232 -10.54 -23.93 8.21
CA ASN A 232 -9.54 -23.60 9.23
C ASN A 232 -9.51 -22.10 9.57
N LEU A 233 -10.20 -21.26 8.80
CA LEU A 233 -10.37 -19.84 9.09
C LEU A 233 -11.65 -19.56 9.90
N LEU A 234 -12.56 -20.53 10.03
CA LEU A 234 -13.79 -20.31 10.78
C LEU A 234 -13.49 -20.12 12.27
N ARG A 235 -14.24 -19.21 12.87
CA ARG A 235 -14.31 -19.01 14.30
C ARG A 235 -15.56 -19.70 14.81
N GLU A 236 -15.38 -20.63 15.74
CA GLU A 236 -16.50 -21.34 16.37
C GLU A 236 -17.07 -20.52 17.55
N ASN A 237 -16.22 -20.24 18.55
CA ASN A 237 -16.66 -19.68 19.83
C ASN A 237 -17.18 -18.23 19.74
N GLY A 238 -18.40 -18.03 20.25
CA GLY A 238 -19.08 -16.72 20.30
C GLY A 238 -19.51 -16.24 18.92
N THR A 239 -19.94 -17.15 18.06
CA THR A 239 -20.40 -16.89 16.68
C THR A 239 -21.61 -17.79 16.37
N PRO A 240 -22.36 -17.52 15.28
CA PRO A 240 -23.47 -18.39 14.87
C PRO A 240 -23.00 -19.71 14.20
N TYR A 241 -21.76 -20.16 14.43
CA TYR A 241 -21.19 -21.35 13.77
C TYR A 241 -22.05 -22.62 13.93
N GLY A 242 -22.52 -22.89 15.15
CA GLY A 242 -23.38 -24.04 15.45
C GLY A 242 -24.80 -23.86 14.87
N ASP A 243 -25.39 -22.68 15.04
CA ASP A 243 -26.74 -22.38 14.55
C ASP A 243 -26.85 -22.47 13.02
N LEU A 244 -25.75 -22.19 12.31
CA LEU A 244 -25.65 -22.28 10.86
C LEU A 244 -25.21 -23.67 10.36
N GLY A 245 -24.99 -24.64 11.25
CA GLY A 245 -24.58 -26.01 10.90
C GLY A 245 -23.22 -26.08 10.18
N LEU A 246 -22.29 -25.17 10.50
CA LEU A 246 -20.99 -25.07 9.83
C LEU A 246 -20.01 -26.21 10.22
N ASP A 247 -20.36 -26.99 11.25
CA ASP A 247 -19.71 -28.22 11.66
C ASP A 247 -19.88 -29.35 10.63
N ASN A 248 -20.86 -29.26 9.72
CA ASN A 248 -21.08 -30.24 8.69
C ASN A 248 -19.83 -30.39 7.77
N PRO A 249 -19.16 -31.56 7.75
CA PRO A 249 -17.92 -31.78 7.00
C PRO A 249 -18.14 -31.76 5.49
N ASN A 250 -19.38 -31.96 5.02
CA ASN A 250 -19.72 -31.99 3.60
C ASN A 250 -19.95 -30.60 2.98
N LEU A 251 -19.90 -29.52 3.79
CA LEU A 251 -19.98 -28.17 3.26
C LEU A 251 -18.76 -27.85 2.40
N THR A 252 -19.03 -27.27 1.23
CA THR A 252 -17.99 -26.84 0.30
C THR A 252 -17.27 -25.59 0.81
N ASP A 253 -16.01 -25.43 0.39
CA ASP A 253 -15.23 -24.21 0.65
C ASP A 253 -15.99 -22.94 0.28
N ALA A 254 -16.71 -22.95 -0.85
CA ALA A 254 -17.55 -21.84 -1.27
C ALA A 254 -18.68 -21.53 -0.27
N ALA A 255 -19.36 -22.56 0.26
CA ALA A 255 -20.42 -22.35 1.25
C ALA A 255 -19.88 -21.76 2.57
N LEU A 256 -18.69 -22.18 2.99
CA LEU A 256 -18.04 -21.62 4.18
C LEU A 256 -17.63 -20.16 3.96
N ILE A 257 -17.15 -19.81 2.77
CA ILE A 257 -16.84 -18.43 2.38
C ILE A 257 -18.11 -17.58 2.36
N GLU A 258 -19.21 -18.07 1.77
CA GLU A 258 -20.50 -17.34 1.80
C GLU A 258 -20.95 -17.06 3.23
N ALA A 259 -20.83 -18.04 4.14
CA ALA A 259 -21.16 -17.85 5.55
C ALA A 259 -20.30 -16.74 6.18
N MET A 260 -18.98 -16.75 5.95
CA MET A 260 -18.07 -15.69 6.44
C MET A 260 -18.39 -14.31 5.87
N MET A 261 -18.84 -14.22 4.62
CA MET A 261 -19.25 -12.96 3.99
C MET A 261 -20.56 -12.43 4.56
N ALA A 262 -21.52 -13.31 4.82
CA ALA A 262 -22.80 -12.96 5.45
C ALA A 262 -22.63 -12.60 6.93
N HIS A 263 -21.70 -13.25 7.63
CA HIS A 263 -21.43 -13.05 9.04
C HIS A 263 -19.92 -12.88 9.29
N PRO A 264 -19.35 -11.67 9.12
CA PRO A 264 -17.93 -11.43 9.30
C PRO A 264 -17.35 -11.91 10.63
N ILE A 265 -18.15 -11.98 11.69
CA ILE A 265 -17.76 -12.52 13.00
C ILE A 265 -17.26 -13.97 12.95
N LEU A 266 -17.61 -14.73 11.90
CA LEU A 266 -17.12 -16.09 11.64
C LEU A 266 -15.66 -16.10 11.16
N ILE A 267 -15.10 -14.98 10.70
CA ILE A 267 -13.70 -14.90 10.29
C ILE A 267 -12.82 -14.89 11.54
N ASN A 268 -11.96 -15.89 11.68
CA ASN A 268 -11.03 -15.94 12.81
C ASN A 268 -9.93 -14.88 12.68
N ARG A 269 -9.34 -14.49 13.82
CA ARG A 269 -8.53 -13.27 13.95
C ARG A 269 -7.33 -13.46 14.87
N PRO A 270 -6.27 -12.63 14.70
CA PRO A 270 -6.06 -11.69 13.60
C PRO A 270 -5.47 -12.35 12.35
N ILE A 271 -5.75 -11.78 11.18
CA ILE A 271 -5.01 -12.05 9.95
C ILE A 271 -4.00 -10.93 9.76
N VAL A 272 -2.72 -11.27 9.57
CA VAL A 272 -1.65 -10.31 9.33
C VAL A 272 -1.07 -10.53 7.95
N ILE A 273 -0.85 -9.43 7.22
CA ILE A 273 -0.22 -9.39 5.92
C ILE A 273 1.06 -8.58 6.04
N SER A 274 2.16 -9.12 5.53
CA SER A 274 3.42 -8.41 5.37
C SER A 274 4.09 -8.78 4.04
N PRO A 275 5.20 -8.11 3.66
CA PRO A 275 6.02 -8.54 2.54
C PRO A 275 6.55 -9.97 2.66
N ARG A 276 6.66 -10.52 3.90
CA ARG A 276 7.13 -11.88 4.16
C ARG A 276 6.05 -12.95 4.02
N GLY A 277 4.77 -12.58 4.00
CA GLY A 277 3.68 -13.56 3.89
C GLY A 277 2.36 -13.09 4.52
N VAL A 278 1.42 -14.04 4.64
CA VAL A 278 0.13 -13.85 5.31
C VAL A 278 -0.06 -14.98 6.32
N ARG A 279 -0.51 -14.66 7.53
CA ARG A 279 -0.81 -15.65 8.58
C ARG A 279 -2.09 -15.31 9.33
N LEU A 280 -2.80 -16.35 9.73
CA LEU A 280 -3.74 -16.31 10.84
C LEU A 280 -2.92 -16.48 12.12
N CYS A 281 -2.66 -15.40 12.86
CA CYS A 281 -1.73 -15.42 13.98
C CYS A 281 -2.40 -15.99 15.24
N ARG A 282 -2.59 -17.32 15.25
CA ARG A 282 -3.15 -18.09 16.35
C ARG A 282 -2.29 -19.33 16.61
N PRO A 283 -1.38 -19.32 17.60
CA PRO A 283 -1.22 -18.28 18.63
C PRO A 283 -0.56 -17.00 18.08
N SER A 284 -0.63 -15.90 18.85
CA SER A 284 -0.26 -14.55 18.41
C SER A 284 1.16 -14.43 17.86
N GLU A 285 2.09 -15.19 18.43
CA GLU A 285 3.53 -15.23 18.16
C GLU A 285 3.88 -15.79 16.79
N GLN A 286 2.94 -16.42 16.08
CA GLN A 286 3.11 -16.73 14.66
C GLN A 286 3.38 -15.47 13.81
N VAL A 287 2.99 -14.28 14.29
CA VAL A 287 3.29 -13.02 13.63
C VAL A 287 4.80 -12.76 13.54
N LEU A 288 5.61 -13.31 14.45
CA LEU A 288 7.05 -13.10 14.45
C LEU A 288 7.74 -13.64 13.19
N ASP A 289 7.12 -14.61 12.49
CA ASP A 289 7.63 -15.09 11.19
C ASP A 289 7.47 -14.02 10.09
N LEU A 290 6.52 -13.10 10.25
CA LEU A 290 6.18 -12.06 9.29
C LEU A 290 6.92 -10.74 9.52
N LEU A 291 7.66 -10.61 10.62
CA LEU A 291 8.21 -9.35 11.13
C LEU A 291 9.75 -9.38 11.24
N PRO A 292 10.42 -8.21 11.19
CA PRO A 292 11.81 -8.12 11.62
C PRO A 292 11.95 -8.50 13.12
N PRO A 293 13.20 -8.69 13.60
CA PRO A 293 13.45 -8.94 15.01
C PRO A 293 12.78 -7.90 15.91
N GLN A 294 12.30 -8.35 17.07
CA GLN A 294 11.69 -7.50 18.08
C GLN A 294 12.73 -6.55 18.67
N ARG A 295 12.33 -5.30 18.97
CA ARG A 295 13.25 -4.28 19.54
C ARG A 295 13.47 -4.43 21.05
N ALA A 296 12.57 -5.12 21.74
CA ALA A 296 12.65 -5.40 23.16
C ALA A 296 11.99 -6.73 23.51
N ALA A 297 12.25 -7.23 24.72
CA ALA A 297 11.55 -8.38 25.30
C ALA A 297 10.03 -8.17 25.24
N PHE A 298 9.29 -9.24 24.97
CA PHE A 298 7.83 -9.17 24.84
C PHE A 298 7.16 -10.20 25.75
N ARG A 299 6.18 -9.72 26.54
CA ARG A 299 5.25 -10.54 27.31
C ARG A 299 3.83 -10.29 26.81
N LYS A 300 3.06 -11.36 26.68
CA LYS A 300 1.62 -11.30 26.39
C LYS A 300 0.88 -10.68 27.59
N GLU A 301 -0.35 -10.25 27.37
CA GLU A 301 -1.25 -9.71 28.39
C GLU A 301 -1.45 -10.63 29.61
N ASP A 302 -1.33 -11.96 29.45
CA ASP A 302 -1.43 -12.96 30.51
C ASP A 302 -0.10 -13.22 31.27
N GLY A 303 0.97 -12.51 30.90
CA GLY A 303 2.30 -12.62 31.51
C GLY A 303 3.23 -13.63 30.84
N GLU A 304 2.74 -14.43 29.89
CA GLU A 304 3.56 -15.38 29.12
C GLU A 304 4.65 -14.64 28.37
N GLN A 305 5.91 -15.07 28.56
CA GLN A 305 7.04 -14.51 27.82
C GLN A 305 7.13 -15.15 26.45
N VAL A 306 7.28 -14.32 25.42
CA VAL A 306 7.42 -14.76 24.01
C VAL A 306 8.80 -14.45 23.46
N VAL A 307 9.37 -13.32 23.88
CA VAL A 307 10.71 -12.89 23.47
C VAL A 307 11.51 -12.45 24.70
N ASP A 308 12.74 -12.93 24.81
CA ASP A 308 13.66 -12.57 25.89
C ASP A 308 14.36 -11.22 25.65
N ALA A 309 15.18 -10.78 26.61
CA ALA A 309 15.92 -9.51 26.50
C ALA A 309 17.01 -9.55 25.41
N GLN A 310 17.38 -10.74 24.95
CA GLN A 310 18.35 -10.99 23.90
C GLN A 310 17.69 -11.08 22.51
N GLY A 311 16.35 -10.96 22.42
CA GLY A 311 15.60 -11.01 21.18
C GLY A 311 15.29 -12.42 20.69
N ASN A 312 15.59 -13.46 21.48
CA ASN A 312 15.28 -14.85 21.13
C ASN A 312 13.83 -15.17 21.47
N ARG A 313 13.22 -16.05 20.67
CA ARG A 313 11.93 -16.65 21.03
C ARG A 313 12.13 -17.53 22.25
N THR A 314 11.38 -17.27 23.31
CA THR A 314 11.30 -18.20 24.43
C THR A 314 10.43 -19.35 23.99
N HIS A 315 10.98 -20.56 23.93
CA HIS A 315 10.19 -21.76 23.64
C HIS A 315 9.12 -21.92 24.72
N THR A 316 7.86 -21.71 24.36
CA THR A 316 6.76 -22.29 25.13
C THR A 316 6.67 -23.76 24.69
N ALA A 317 6.86 -24.65 25.68
CA ALA A 317 6.65 -26.09 25.57
C ALA A 317 5.19 -26.43 25.23
#